data_AF-A0A1A7WBP0-F1
#
_entry.id   AF-A0A1A7WBP0-F1
#
_cell.length_a   1.000
_cell.length_b   1.000
_cell.length_c   1.000
_cell.angle_alpha   90.00
_cell.angle_beta   90.00
_cell.angle_gamma   90.00
#
_symmetry.space_group_name_H-M   'P 1'
#
loop_
_entity.id
_entity.type
_entity.pdbx_description
1 polymer ?
#
loop_
_entity_poly.entity_id
_entity_poly.type
_entity_poly.pdbx_seq_one_letter_code
_entity_poly.pdbx_strand_id
1 'polypeptide(L)'
;VHFTKAKGSRKDEGTPQILLLVTGGRSDDDGKTAALGLKSKGVRIFAVGVGDIEAELENLASQSYTVAKAKNYQGLSELNEQILEVLDGEVKGSPCVDVAKSCNVEVLVGFDVSAQNIFTSQTNLQSKMGAILQRISNMASISCSGGQEPTVLVGLLAMDSASQPVQVDFKNNHNELLEDFRALRGRGPFVLDGKTIAAYNNRFKVRQDDTVKVIIHLTDGLDAPLSEMKKRVEELRRSGVNSFILVGLERVQNFEEALMLEFGRGFRYTRPLRLNVMDLDYELMEELDNIAERECCGVPCKCTGTRGDRGAVGLPGSKGSPGFSGSPGHPGDEGGPGERGPPGVNGTQGFQGCPGQRGLKGSRGFSGEKGELGEIGLDGING
;
A
#
# COMPACT_ATOMS: atom_id res chain seq x y z
N VAL A 1 12.45 -40.55 -22.96
CA VAL A 1 11.23 -41.39 -23.04
C VAL A 1 10.84 -41.83 -21.64
N HIS A 2 10.21 -40.93 -20.89
CA HIS A 2 9.72 -41.16 -19.52
C HIS A 2 8.25 -40.72 -19.46
N PHE A 3 7.49 -41.15 -18.44
CA PHE A 3 6.04 -40.91 -18.34
C PHE A 3 5.19 -41.54 -19.47
N THR A 4 5.55 -42.75 -19.90
CA THR A 4 4.74 -43.55 -20.83
C THR A 4 4.21 -44.80 -20.14
N LYS A 5 3.09 -45.34 -20.64
CA LYS A 5 2.48 -46.57 -20.10
C LYS A 5 3.45 -47.74 -20.06
N ALA A 6 4.23 -47.91 -21.13
CA ALA A 6 5.28 -48.94 -21.23
C ALA A 6 6.42 -48.78 -20.20
N LYS A 7 6.51 -47.62 -19.53
CA LYS A 7 7.48 -47.34 -18.47
C LYS A 7 6.82 -47.19 -17.09
N GLY A 8 5.57 -47.67 -16.93
CA GLY A 8 4.86 -47.69 -15.64
C GLY A 8 4.05 -46.44 -15.33
N SER A 9 3.83 -45.55 -16.30
CA SER A 9 2.93 -44.40 -16.11
C SER A 9 1.49 -44.88 -15.90
N ARG A 10 0.88 -44.43 -14.80
CA ARG A 10 -0.53 -44.63 -14.44
C ARG A 10 -1.40 -43.41 -14.79
N LYS A 11 -0.99 -42.65 -15.80
CA LYS A 11 -1.75 -41.46 -16.24
C LYS A 11 -3.19 -41.83 -16.64
N ASP A 12 -3.37 -42.97 -17.32
CA ASP A 12 -4.68 -43.48 -17.73
C ASP A 12 -5.59 -43.87 -16.55
N GLU A 13 -5.01 -44.06 -15.36
CA GLU A 13 -5.71 -44.38 -14.10
C GLU A 13 -5.96 -43.12 -13.26
N GLY A 14 -5.75 -41.92 -13.82
CA GLY A 14 -5.95 -40.64 -13.15
C GLY A 14 -4.83 -40.23 -12.19
N THR A 15 -3.70 -40.96 -12.15
CA THR A 15 -2.57 -40.59 -11.30
C THR A 15 -1.81 -39.40 -11.91
N PRO A 16 -1.62 -38.28 -11.17
CA PRO A 16 -0.82 -37.15 -11.63
C PRO A 16 0.60 -37.57 -12.02
N GLN A 17 1.11 -37.05 -13.12
CA GLN A 17 2.47 -37.33 -13.61
C GLN A 17 3.36 -36.15 -13.23
N ILE A 18 4.29 -36.36 -12.29
CA ILE A 18 5.10 -35.28 -11.72
C ILE A 18 6.58 -35.55 -11.94
N LEU A 19 7.30 -34.55 -12.44
CA LEU A 19 8.74 -34.51 -12.58
C LEU A 19 9.29 -33.44 -11.62
N LEU A 20 10.11 -33.87 -10.65
CA LEU A 20 10.92 -32.95 -9.84
C LEU A 20 12.32 -32.88 -10.46
N LEU A 21 12.69 -31.71 -10.97
CA LEU A 21 13.99 -31.41 -11.54
C LEU A 21 14.78 -30.58 -10.54
N VAL A 22 15.98 -31.03 -10.18
CA VAL A 22 16.90 -30.29 -9.29
C VAL A 22 18.18 -30.00 -10.07
N THR A 23 18.55 -28.72 -10.18
CA THR A 23 19.75 -28.28 -10.92
C THR A 23 20.58 -27.26 -10.11
N GLY A 24 21.89 -27.25 -10.32
CA GLY A 24 22.83 -26.30 -9.70
C GLY A 24 23.45 -25.31 -10.69
N GLY A 25 22.97 -25.27 -11.94
CA GLY A 25 23.56 -24.47 -13.01
C GLY A 25 22.71 -24.43 -14.26
N ARG A 26 23.16 -23.67 -15.24
CA ARG A 26 22.49 -23.56 -16.53
C ARG A 26 22.79 -24.77 -17.41
N SER A 27 21.79 -25.23 -18.15
CA SER A 27 21.90 -26.31 -19.13
C SER A 27 22.50 -25.80 -20.43
N ASP A 28 23.41 -26.58 -21.03
CA ASP A 28 23.90 -26.35 -22.40
C ASP A 28 22.90 -26.85 -23.46
N ASP A 29 21.95 -27.71 -23.06
CA ASP A 29 20.90 -28.25 -23.91
C ASP A 29 19.63 -27.36 -23.93
N ASP A 30 18.80 -27.53 -24.96
CA ASP A 30 17.46 -26.91 -25.05
C ASP A 30 16.45 -27.57 -24.10
N GLY A 31 16.57 -27.23 -22.82
CA GLY A 31 15.67 -27.70 -21.77
C GLY A 31 14.23 -27.18 -21.94
N LYS A 32 14.04 -26.00 -22.55
CA LYS A 32 12.73 -25.38 -22.75
C LYS A 32 11.85 -26.22 -23.68
N THR A 33 12.37 -26.61 -24.85
CA THR A 33 11.62 -27.44 -25.80
C THR A 33 11.31 -28.81 -25.21
N ALA A 34 12.25 -29.42 -24.48
CA ALA A 34 12.02 -30.67 -23.79
C ALA A 34 10.91 -30.56 -22.73
N ALA A 35 10.94 -29.49 -21.93
CA ALA A 35 9.93 -29.20 -20.92
C ALA A 35 8.54 -29.00 -21.54
N LEU A 36 8.43 -28.24 -22.64
CA LEU A 36 7.18 -28.08 -23.41
C LEU A 36 6.62 -29.42 -23.91
N GLY A 37 7.49 -30.32 -24.38
CA GLY A 37 7.10 -31.67 -24.80
C GLY A 37 6.54 -32.54 -23.67
N LEU A 38 7.01 -32.36 -22.44
CA LEU A 38 6.51 -33.05 -21.25
C LEU A 38 5.20 -32.41 -20.74
N LYS A 39 5.15 -31.08 -20.70
CA LYS A 39 3.96 -30.30 -20.32
C LYS A 39 2.76 -30.64 -21.21
N SER A 40 2.95 -30.70 -22.53
CA SER A 40 1.89 -31.08 -23.49
C SER A 40 1.39 -32.51 -23.30
N LYS A 41 2.20 -33.39 -22.70
CA LYS A 41 1.81 -34.75 -22.31
C LYS A 41 1.19 -34.80 -20.91
N GLY A 42 0.89 -33.68 -20.28
CA GLY A 42 0.28 -33.60 -18.96
C GLY A 42 1.22 -33.99 -17.82
N VAL A 43 2.54 -33.85 -18.02
CA VAL A 43 3.52 -33.98 -16.95
C VAL A 43 3.72 -32.62 -16.29
N ARG A 44 3.59 -32.56 -14.96
CA ARG A 44 3.87 -31.38 -14.15
C ARG A 44 5.33 -31.36 -13.75
N ILE A 45 6.01 -30.24 -14.00
CA ILE A 45 7.45 -30.08 -13.78
C ILE A 45 7.65 -29.09 -12.64
N PHE A 46 8.29 -29.55 -11.57
CA PHE A 46 8.81 -28.74 -10.48
C PHE A 46 10.29 -28.50 -10.72
N ALA A 47 10.71 -27.25 -10.83
CA ALA A 47 12.10 -26.90 -11.11
C ALA A 47 12.74 -26.25 -9.87
N VAL A 48 13.69 -26.96 -9.27
CA VAL A 48 14.43 -26.54 -8.08
C VAL A 48 15.84 -26.19 -8.49
N GLY A 49 16.27 -24.98 -8.19
CA GLY A 49 17.58 -24.48 -8.59
C GLY A 49 18.43 -23.99 -7.41
N VAL A 50 19.74 -24.16 -7.51
CA VAL A 50 20.71 -23.52 -6.62
C VAL A 50 21.49 -22.45 -7.38
N GLY A 51 21.59 -21.25 -6.80
CA GLY A 51 22.31 -20.12 -7.41
C GLY A 51 21.45 -19.29 -8.37
N ASP A 52 22.09 -18.52 -9.25
CA ASP A 52 21.40 -17.53 -10.09
C ASP A 52 20.98 -18.05 -11.47
N ILE A 53 19.93 -18.86 -11.47
CA ILE A 53 19.43 -19.58 -12.66
C ILE A 53 17.92 -19.42 -12.89
N GLU A 54 17.34 -18.35 -12.35
CA GLU A 54 15.89 -18.13 -12.27
C GLU A 54 15.20 -18.17 -13.64
N ALA A 55 15.74 -17.45 -14.62
CA ALA A 55 15.21 -17.44 -15.98
C ALA A 55 15.17 -18.84 -16.62
N GLU A 56 16.09 -19.73 -16.26
CA GLU A 56 16.08 -21.11 -16.78
C GLU A 56 15.03 -21.97 -16.07
N LEU A 57 14.93 -21.86 -14.74
CA LEU A 57 13.93 -22.60 -13.98
C LEU A 57 12.52 -22.26 -14.43
N GLU A 58 12.23 -21.00 -14.73
CA GLU A 58 10.94 -20.55 -15.26
C GLU A 58 10.61 -21.19 -16.62
N ASN A 59 11.62 -21.35 -17.50
CA ASN A 59 11.42 -22.02 -18.78
C ASN A 59 11.11 -23.52 -18.63
N LEU A 60 11.66 -24.15 -17.58
CA LEU A 60 11.53 -25.58 -17.31
C LEU A 60 10.24 -25.92 -16.55
N ALA A 61 9.94 -25.19 -15.48
CA ALA A 61 8.81 -25.44 -14.59
C ALA A 61 7.46 -25.36 -15.31
N SER A 62 6.48 -26.14 -14.88
CA SER A 62 5.14 -26.12 -15.49
C SER A 62 4.41 -24.80 -15.23
N GLN A 63 4.62 -24.21 -14.07
CA GLN A 63 4.03 -22.95 -13.62
C GLN A 63 5.04 -22.17 -12.77
N SER A 64 4.82 -20.86 -12.60
CA SER A 64 5.69 -20.01 -11.76
C SER A 64 5.75 -20.50 -10.30
N TYR A 65 4.63 -20.99 -9.75
CA TYR A 65 4.58 -21.54 -8.39
C TYR A 65 5.26 -22.91 -8.24
N THR A 66 5.66 -23.56 -9.34
CA THR A 66 6.43 -24.82 -9.31
C THR A 66 7.94 -24.59 -9.43
N VAL A 67 8.40 -23.33 -9.31
CA VAL A 67 9.81 -22.95 -9.25
C VAL A 67 10.23 -22.78 -7.80
N ALA A 68 11.34 -23.39 -7.41
CA ALA A 68 11.96 -23.19 -6.09
C ALA A 68 13.45 -22.86 -6.26
N LYS A 69 13.97 -21.90 -5.47
CA LYS A 69 15.35 -21.42 -5.62
C LYS A 69 16.03 -21.32 -4.25
N ALA A 70 17.18 -21.94 -4.12
CA ALA A 70 18.06 -21.78 -2.97
C ALA A 70 19.29 -20.95 -3.35
N LYS A 71 19.74 -20.09 -2.44
CA LYS A 71 20.97 -19.30 -2.65
C LYS A 71 22.22 -20.18 -2.70
N ASN A 72 22.22 -21.27 -1.95
CA ASN A 72 23.31 -22.23 -1.86
C ASN A 72 22.75 -23.63 -1.55
N TYR A 73 23.58 -24.66 -1.62
CA TYR A 73 23.16 -26.05 -1.38
C TYR A 73 22.59 -26.28 0.02
N GLN A 74 23.03 -25.52 1.02
CA GLN A 74 22.53 -25.62 2.39
C GLN A 74 21.09 -25.11 2.49
N GLY A 75 20.72 -24.08 1.72
CA GLY A 75 19.36 -23.56 1.64
C GLY A 75 18.36 -24.49 0.94
N LEU A 76 18.79 -25.59 0.32
CA LEU A 76 17.85 -26.56 -0.27
C LEU A 76 16.94 -27.20 0.78
N SER A 77 17.43 -27.41 2.00
CA SER A 77 16.61 -27.98 3.08
C SER A 77 15.47 -27.05 3.51
N GLU A 78 15.62 -25.74 3.31
CA GLU A 78 14.61 -24.74 3.63
C GLU A 78 13.43 -24.77 2.64
N LEU A 79 13.63 -25.30 1.42
CA LEU A 79 12.61 -25.39 0.38
C LEU A 79 11.65 -26.58 0.57
N ASN A 80 11.89 -27.44 1.55
CA ASN A 80 11.15 -28.69 1.70
C ASN A 80 9.66 -28.46 2.00
N GLU A 81 9.34 -27.52 2.90
CA GLU A 81 7.94 -27.18 3.20
C GLU A 81 7.23 -26.58 1.98
N GLN A 82 7.87 -25.63 1.30
CA GLN A 82 7.33 -24.99 0.10
C GLN A 82 7.02 -26.02 -1.00
N ILE A 83 7.96 -26.92 -1.30
CA ILE A 83 7.78 -27.92 -2.35
C ILE A 83 6.68 -28.91 -1.97
N LEU A 84 6.63 -29.35 -0.70
CA LEU A 84 5.63 -30.31 -0.23
C LEU A 84 4.22 -29.73 -0.26
N GLU A 85 4.04 -28.46 0.09
CA GLU A 85 2.74 -27.79 0.05
C GLU A 85 2.20 -27.71 -1.38
N VAL A 86 3.03 -27.28 -2.34
CA VAL A 86 2.63 -27.20 -3.75
C VAL A 86 2.40 -28.60 -4.35
N LEU A 87 3.24 -29.57 -3.98
CA LEU A 87 3.10 -30.95 -4.43
C LEU A 87 1.82 -31.60 -3.91
N ASP A 88 1.47 -31.36 -2.64
CA ASP A 88 0.22 -31.86 -2.04
C ASP A 88 -1.01 -31.32 -2.78
N GLY A 89 -1.00 -30.05 -3.16
CA GLY A 89 -2.05 -29.44 -4.00
C GLY A 89 -2.20 -30.12 -5.37
N GLU A 90 -1.09 -30.35 -6.07
CA GLU A 90 -1.08 -31.02 -7.39
C GLU A 90 -1.46 -32.51 -7.31
N VAL A 91 -1.07 -33.21 -6.23
CA VAL A 91 -1.33 -34.65 -6.03
C VAL A 91 -2.76 -34.92 -5.60
N LYS A 92 -3.31 -34.11 -4.69
CA LYS A 92 -4.75 -34.15 -4.35
C LYS A 92 -5.61 -33.81 -5.55
N GLY A 93 -4.98 -33.26 -6.60
CA GLY A 93 -5.58 -33.03 -7.88
C GLY A 93 -6.83 -32.23 -7.69
N SER A 94 -6.80 -31.20 -6.83
CA SER A 94 -7.88 -30.23 -6.70
C SER A 94 -7.96 -29.56 -8.07
N PRO A 95 -8.85 -30.05 -8.96
CA PRO A 95 -9.09 -29.31 -10.17
C PRO A 95 -9.71 -28.00 -9.67
N CYS A 96 -9.65 -26.95 -10.48
CA CYS A 96 -10.73 -25.98 -10.43
C CYS A 96 -12.01 -26.76 -10.82
N VAL A 97 -12.60 -27.53 -9.90
CA VAL A 97 -13.96 -28.02 -10.05
C VAL A 97 -14.80 -26.82 -9.70
N ASP A 98 -15.67 -26.46 -10.62
CA ASP A 98 -16.65 -25.37 -10.58
C ASP A 98 -17.69 -25.51 -9.45
N VAL A 99 -17.25 -25.82 -8.23
CA VAL A 99 -18.02 -25.54 -7.02
C VAL A 99 -17.53 -24.20 -6.53
N ALA A 100 -18.26 -23.15 -6.89
CA ALA A 100 -18.04 -21.81 -6.36
C ALA A 100 -17.92 -21.89 -4.84
N LYS A 101 -16.71 -21.66 -4.32
CA LYS A 101 -16.45 -21.68 -2.87
C LYS A 101 -16.76 -20.30 -2.33
N SER A 102 -17.66 -20.22 -1.35
CA SER A 102 -17.91 -18.96 -0.64
C SER A 102 -16.65 -18.56 0.13
N CYS A 103 -16.26 -17.30 0.01
CA CYS A 103 -15.11 -16.73 0.72
C CYS A 103 -15.61 -15.62 1.63
N ASN A 104 -15.39 -15.79 2.93
CA ASN A 104 -15.72 -14.81 3.95
C ASN A 104 -14.43 -14.14 4.40
N VAL A 105 -14.39 -12.81 4.32
CA VAL A 105 -13.23 -12.01 4.70
C VAL A 105 -13.64 -11.00 5.76
N GLU A 106 -13.00 -11.06 6.92
CA GLU A 106 -13.19 -10.09 8.00
C GLU A 106 -11.94 -9.22 8.12
N VAL A 107 -12.12 -7.92 7.88
CA VAL A 107 -11.05 -6.92 7.97
C VAL A 107 -11.24 -6.08 9.22
N LEU A 108 -10.26 -6.10 10.11
CA LEU A 108 -10.22 -5.21 11.26
C LEU A 108 -9.29 -4.04 10.95
N VAL A 109 -9.85 -2.84 10.83
CA VAL A 109 -9.08 -1.62 10.60
C VAL A 109 -8.72 -0.99 11.94
N GLY A 110 -7.44 -1.04 12.24
CA GLY A 110 -6.84 -0.39 13.39
C GLY A 110 -6.29 0.99 13.05
N PHE A 111 -6.25 1.89 14.04
CA PHE A 111 -5.47 3.11 13.90
C PHE A 111 -4.98 3.62 15.25
N ASP A 112 -3.84 4.31 15.22
CA ASP A 112 -3.32 5.12 16.32
C ASP A 112 -3.02 6.54 15.82
N VAL A 113 -3.28 7.52 16.68
CA VAL A 113 -2.91 8.92 16.46
C VAL A 113 -2.64 9.54 17.82
N SER A 114 -1.41 10.01 17.99
CA SER A 114 -0.85 10.63 19.20
C SER A 114 -1.40 12.04 19.49
N ALA A 115 -2.61 12.37 19.03
CA ALA A 115 -3.26 13.67 19.18
C ALA A 115 -4.70 13.55 19.67
N GLN A 116 -5.15 14.53 20.46
CA GLN A 116 -6.53 14.56 21.00
C GLN A 116 -7.58 14.60 19.88
N ASN A 117 -7.32 15.38 18.84
CA ASN A 117 -8.15 15.42 17.64
C ASN A 117 -7.40 14.81 16.46
N ILE A 118 -7.90 13.66 16.02
CA ILE A 118 -7.29 12.80 15.01
C ILE A 118 -7.13 13.56 13.68
N PHE A 119 -8.18 14.25 13.22
CA PHE A 119 -8.23 14.83 11.88
C PHE A 119 -7.53 16.20 11.78
N THR A 120 -7.27 16.86 12.91
CA THR A 120 -6.42 18.06 12.91
C THR A 120 -4.95 17.72 12.77
N SER A 121 -4.53 16.57 13.32
CA SER A 121 -3.15 16.09 13.23
C SER A 121 -2.87 15.40 11.89
N GLN A 122 -3.87 14.66 11.38
CA GLN A 122 -3.79 13.90 10.12
C GLN A 122 -4.91 14.35 9.18
N THR A 123 -4.67 15.39 8.39
CA THR A 123 -5.74 16.06 7.61
C THR A 123 -6.28 15.21 6.47
N ASN A 124 -5.45 14.35 5.86
CA ASN A 124 -5.90 13.46 4.79
C ASN A 124 -6.47 12.13 5.30
N LEU A 125 -6.36 11.83 6.60
CA LEU A 125 -6.76 10.53 7.13
C LEU A 125 -8.26 10.29 6.95
N GLN A 126 -9.11 11.31 7.15
CA GLN A 126 -10.55 11.16 6.98
C GLN A 126 -10.94 10.81 5.54
N SER A 127 -10.35 11.48 4.55
CA SER A 127 -10.65 11.23 3.13
C SER A 127 -10.08 9.89 2.66
N LYS A 128 -8.84 9.58 3.05
CA LYS A 128 -8.17 8.32 2.72
C LYS A 128 -8.84 7.11 3.36
N MET A 129 -9.25 7.20 4.62
CA MET A 129 -10.03 6.15 5.29
C MET A 129 -11.34 5.89 4.56
N GLY A 130 -12.05 6.95 4.12
CA GLY A 130 -13.26 6.80 3.31
C GLY A 130 -13.01 6.00 2.03
N ALA A 131 -11.94 6.33 1.29
CA ALA A 131 -11.56 5.60 0.08
C ALA A 131 -11.16 4.13 0.36
N ILE A 132 -10.41 3.89 1.43
CA ILE A 132 -10.00 2.54 1.86
C ILE A 132 -11.24 1.70 2.20
N LEU A 133 -12.09 2.18 3.10
CA LEU A 133 -13.31 1.48 3.53
C LEU A 133 -14.24 1.18 2.35
N GLN A 134 -14.41 2.15 1.45
CA GLN A 134 -15.20 1.96 0.24
C GLN A 134 -14.58 0.89 -0.67
N ARG A 135 -13.27 0.90 -0.87
CA ARG A 135 -12.60 -0.03 -1.78
C ARG A 135 -12.63 -1.46 -1.25
N ILE A 136 -12.20 -1.67 -0.01
CA ILE A 136 -12.12 -3.02 0.57
C ILE A 136 -13.50 -3.66 0.74
N SER A 137 -14.54 -2.87 0.99
CA SER A 137 -15.91 -3.40 1.12
C SER A 137 -16.52 -3.83 -0.22
N ASN A 138 -16.00 -3.30 -1.35
CA ASN A 138 -16.44 -3.61 -2.70
C ASN A 138 -15.40 -4.50 -3.41
N MET A 139 -15.01 -5.58 -2.74
CA MET A 139 -14.00 -6.50 -3.23
C MET A 139 -14.51 -7.26 -4.46
N ALA A 140 -13.68 -7.35 -5.51
CA ALA A 140 -14.03 -8.10 -6.71
C ALA A 140 -14.04 -9.61 -6.45
N SER A 141 -14.62 -10.38 -7.39
CA SER A 141 -14.61 -11.84 -7.35
C SER A 141 -13.19 -12.41 -7.45
N ILE A 142 -13.00 -13.54 -6.76
CA ILE A 142 -11.74 -14.27 -6.69
C ILE A 142 -11.78 -15.50 -7.61
N SER A 143 -10.61 -16.09 -7.89
CA SER A 143 -10.45 -17.10 -8.94
C SER A 143 -11.30 -18.36 -8.74
N CYS A 144 -11.61 -18.73 -7.49
CA CYS A 144 -12.39 -19.93 -7.15
C CYS A 144 -13.87 -19.67 -6.81
N SER A 145 -14.34 -18.42 -6.88
CA SER A 145 -15.72 -18.09 -6.47
C SER A 145 -16.76 -18.20 -7.59
N GLY A 146 -16.36 -18.64 -8.79
CA GLY A 146 -17.28 -18.77 -9.94
C GLY A 146 -17.96 -17.45 -10.33
N GLY A 147 -17.31 -16.31 -10.04
CA GLY A 147 -17.85 -14.97 -10.28
C GLY A 147 -18.66 -14.36 -9.12
N GLN A 148 -18.88 -15.10 -8.02
CA GLN A 148 -19.49 -14.53 -6.81
C GLN A 148 -18.50 -13.63 -6.07
N GLU A 149 -18.94 -12.47 -5.62
CA GLU A 149 -18.11 -11.56 -4.80
C GLU A 149 -17.95 -12.13 -3.38
N PRO A 150 -16.75 -12.03 -2.78
CA PRO A 150 -16.52 -12.43 -1.39
C PRO A 150 -17.40 -11.61 -0.43
N THR A 151 -17.82 -12.22 0.68
CA THR A 151 -18.48 -11.47 1.75
C THR A 151 -17.40 -10.78 2.58
N VAL A 152 -17.30 -9.45 2.45
CA VAL A 152 -16.36 -8.65 3.24
C VAL A 152 -17.09 -7.93 4.38
N LEU A 153 -16.64 -8.19 5.61
CA LEU A 153 -17.08 -7.46 6.79
C LEU A 153 -15.92 -6.66 7.36
N VAL A 154 -16.15 -5.39 7.65
CA VAL A 154 -15.12 -4.48 8.16
C VAL A 154 -15.50 -3.99 9.54
N GLY A 155 -14.60 -4.10 10.51
CA GLY A 155 -14.71 -3.53 11.84
C GLY A 155 -13.62 -2.49 12.09
N LEU A 156 -13.83 -1.60 13.06
CA LEU A 156 -12.81 -0.64 13.49
C LEU A 156 -12.38 -0.91 14.93
N LEU A 157 -11.10 -0.74 15.25
CA LEU A 157 -10.62 -0.81 16.64
C LEU A 157 -9.43 0.12 16.88
N ALA A 158 -9.53 0.96 17.89
CA ALA A 158 -8.42 1.78 18.38
C ALA A 158 -8.29 1.61 19.90
N MET A 159 -7.09 1.78 20.44
CA MET A 159 -6.82 1.70 21.88
C MET A 159 -6.60 3.10 22.42
N ASP A 160 -7.40 3.54 23.39
CA ASP A 160 -7.18 4.85 24.02
C ASP A 160 -6.01 4.82 25.01
N SER A 161 -5.58 6.00 25.46
CA SER A 161 -4.49 6.13 26.43
C SER A 161 -4.79 5.54 27.82
N ALA A 162 -6.06 5.24 28.13
CA ALA A 162 -6.46 4.53 29.34
C ALA A 162 -6.45 3.00 29.15
N SER A 163 -5.92 2.51 28.01
CA SER A 163 -5.91 1.10 27.62
C SER A 163 -7.31 0.49 27.53
N GLN A 164 -8.31 1.28 27.14
CA GLN A 164 -9.64 0.80 26.83
C GLN A 164 -9.83 0.73 25.30
N PRO A 165 -10.26 -0.43 24.78
CA PRO A 165 -10.52 -0.57 23.35
C PRO A 165 -11.78 0.18 22.95
N VAL A 166 -11.65 1.07 21.98
CA VAL A 166 -12.76 1.71 21.28
C VAL A 166 -13.02 0.91 20.01
N GLN A 167 -14.13 0.19 19.99
CA GLN A 167 -14.44 -0.76 18.92
C GLN A 167 -15.74 -0.41 18.21
N VAL A 168 -15.76 -0.63 16.90
CA VAL A 168 -16.94 -0.61 16.04
C VAL A 168 -17.17 -2.03 15.55
N ASP A 169 -18.43 -2.47 15.56
CA ASP A 169 -18.80 -3.80 15.09
C ASP A 169 -18.57 -3.97 13.59
N PHE A 170 -18.40 -5.23 13.20
CA PHE A 170 -18.17 -5.59 11.80
C PHE A 170 -19.44 -5.30 10.98
N LYS A 171 -19.29 -4.52 9.92
CA LYS A 171 -20.37 -4.11 9.01
C LYS A 171 -19.93 -4.33 7.56
N ASN A 172 -20.91 -4.51 6.67
CA ASN A 172 -20.71 -4.52 5.22
C ASN A 172 -20.91 -3.13 4.57
N ASN A 173 -21.49 -2.17 5.31
CA ASN A 173 -21.79 -0.83 4.81
C ASN A 173 -20.66 0.15 5.14
N HIS A 174 -19.84 0.50 4.14
CA HIS A 174 -18.74 1.45 4.30
C HIS A 174 -19.18 2.86 4.72
N ASN A 175 -20.40 3.29 4.39
CA ASN A 175 -20.88 4.62 4.79
C ASN A 175 -21.13 4.71 6.29
N GLU A 176 -21.72 3.66 6.88
CA GLU A 176 -21.93 3.60 8.33
C GLU A 176 -20.59 3.54 9.08
N LEU A 177 -19.64 2.74 8.59
CA LEU A 177 -18.30 2.67 9.16
C LEU A 177 -17.56 4.00 9.10
N LEU A 178 -17.74 4.76 8.01
CA LEU A 178 -17.14 6.08 7.88
C LEU A 178 -17.75 7.09 8.85
N GLU A 179 -19.06 7.02 9.12
CA GLU A 179 -19.70 7.85 10.14
C GLU A 179 -19.23 7.48 11.56
N ASP A 180 -19.14 6.17 11.85
CA ASP A 180 -18.60 5.69 13.13
C ASP A 180 -17.15 6.17 13.32
N PHE A 181 -16.32 6.09 12.27
CA PHE A 181 -14.96 6.62 12.29
C PHE A 181 -14.92 8.14 12.53
N ARG A 182 -15.81 8.91 11.87
CA ARG A 182 -15.91 10.37 12.07
C ARG A 182 -16.28 10.72 13.50
N ALA A 183 -17.11 9.92 14.16
CA ALA A 183 -17.49 10.12 15.56
C ALA A 183 -16.29 9.96 16.53
N LEU A 184 -15.21 9.28 16.12
CA LEU A 184 -14.00 9.12 16.93
C LEU A 184 -13.09 10.35 16.94
N ARG A 185 -13.39 11.40 16.15
CA ARG A 185 -12.58 12.61 15.95
C ARG A 185 -11.92 13.14 17.22
N GLY A 186 -12.66 13.28 18.31
CA GLY A 186 -12.20 13.90 19.56
C GLY A 186 -11.89 12.91 20.70
N ARG A 187 -11.83 11.61 20.41
CA ARG A 187 -11.65 10.55 21.40
C ARG A 187 -10.20 10.11 21.61
N GLY A 188 -9.25 10.74 20.91
CA GLY A 188 -7.83 10.46 21.09
C GLY A 188 -7.31 10.94 22.45
N PRO A 189 -6.01 10.77 22.72
CA PRO A 189 -5.03 10.10 21.87
C PRO A 189 -5.24 8.57 21.83
N PHE A 190 -4.88 7.97 20.71
CA PHE A 190 -4.89 6.52 20.50
C PHE A 190 -3.48 5.98 20.34
N VAL A 191 -3.24 4.75 20.81
CA VAL A 191 -1.90 4.16 20.89
C VAL A 191 -1.80 2.78 20.22
N LEU A 192 -0.62 2.48 19.69
CA LEU A 192 -0.21 1.17 19.19
C LEU A 192 0.80 0.52 20.16
N ASP A 193 0.26 -0.21 21.13
CA ASP A 193 1.02 -0.96 22.12
C ASP A 193 0.69 -2.46 22.08
N GLY A 194 1.30 -3.23 22.99
CA GLY A 194 1.04 -4.66 23.09
C GLY A 194 -0.42 -5.00 23.46
N LYS A 195 -1.15 -4.09 24.11
CA LYS A 195 -2.57 -4.27 24.44
C LYS A 195 -3.45 -4.03 23.21
N THR A 196 -3.08 -3.11 22.33
CA THR A 196 -3.74 -2.91 21.03
C THR A 196 -3.73 -4.22 20.23
N ILE A 197 -2.57 -4.88 20.13
CA ILE A 197 -2.45 -6.18 19.45
C ILE A 197 -3.25 -7.29 20.15
N ALA A 198 -3.24 -7.32 21.49
CA ALA A 198 -4.05 -8.28 22.25
C ALA A 198 -5.56 -8.07 22.05
N ALA A 199 -6.00 -6.81 21.92
CA ALA A 199 -7.38 -6.46 21.62
C ALA A 199 -7.82 -6.96 20.24
N TYR A 200 -6.93 -6.88 19.23
CA TYR A 200 -7.19 -7.48 17.91
C TYR A 200 -7.41 -8.99 17.98
N ASN A 201 -6.55 -9.70 18.70
CA ASN A 201 -6.71 -11.15 18.89
C ASN A 201 -8.08 -11.47 19.52
N ASN A 202 -8.45 -10.77 20.60
CA ASN A 202 -9.73 -10.97 21.27
C ASN A 202 -10.93 -10.70 20.34
N ARG A 203 -10.80 -9.78 19.39
CA ARG A 203 -11.86 -9.44 18.44
C ARG A 203 -12.17 -10.58 17.46
N PHE A 204 -11.19 -11.43 17.17
CA PHE A 204 -11.35 -12.59 16.28
C PHE A 204 -11.61 -13.92 16.99
N LYS A 205 -11.47 -14.01 18.33
CA LYS A 205 -11.68 -15.27 19.07
C LYS A 205 -13.08 -15.90 18.94
N VAL A 206 -14.11 -15.09 18.69
CA VAL A 206 -15.51 -15.56 18.57
C VAL A 206 -15.86 -15.93 17.11
N ARG A 207 -14.91 -15.77 16.19
CA ARG A 207 -15.15 -15.90 14.74
C ARG A 207 -14.84 -17.31 14.25
N GLN A 208 -15.53 -17.73 13.21
CA GLN A 208 -15.40 -19.06 12.62
C GLN A 208 -13.98 -19.30 12.07
N ASP A 209 -13.58 -20.57 11.98
CA ASP A 209 -12.26 -20.98 11.51
C ASP A 209 -12.12 -20.91 9.98
N ASP A 210 -13.23 -20.84 9.25
CA ASP A 210 -13.27 -20.76 7.78
C ASP A 210 -13.27 -19.31 7.22
N THR A 211 -13.23 -18.32 8.10
CA THR A 211 -13.16 -16.89 7.74
C THR A 211 -11.72 -16.40 7.66
N VAL A 212 -11.39 -15.69 6.58
CA VAL A 212 -10.10 -15.02 6.41
C VAL A 212 -10.06 -13.77 7.31
N LYS A 213 -9.10 -13.71 8.23
CA LYS A 213 -8.96 -12.67 9.25
C LYS A 213 -7.77 -11.78 8.90
N VAL A 214 -8.05 -10.52 8.56
CA VAL A 214 -7.04 -9.53 8.15
C VAL A 214 -7.07 -8.33 9.07
N ILE A 215 -5.90 -7.85 9.47
CA ILE A 215 -5.77 -6.59 10.21
C ILE A 215 -5.01 -5.60 9.34
N ILE A 216 -5.60 -4.41 9.15
CA ILE A 216 -4.93 -3.27 8.51
C ILE A 216 -4.83 -2.18 9.55
N HIS A 217 -3.62 -1.78 9.93
CA HIS A 217 -3.41 -0.82 11.00
C HIS A 217 -2.70 0.44 10.49
N LEU A 218 -3.31 1.60 10.72
CA LEU A 218 -2.79 2.91 10.33
C LEU A 218 -2.09 3.58 11.52
N THR A 219 -0.79 3.80 11.44
CA THR A 219 0.03 4.18 12.59
C THR A 219 0.84 5.45 12.42
N ASP A 220 0.97 6.27 13.48
CA ASP A 220 1.95 7.36 13.55
C ASP A 220 3.30 6.96 14.18
N GLY A 221 3.41 5.74 14.70
CA GLY A 221 4.62 5.16 15.25
C GLY A 221 4.33 4.00 16.23
N LEU A 222 5.38 3.32 16.69
CA LEU A 222 5.22 2.34 17.78
C LEU A 222 5.24 3.05 19.13
N ASP A 223 4.25 2.77 19.99
CA ASP A 223 4.17 3.30 21.36
C ASP A 223 4.76 2.36 22.42
N ALA A 224 5.25 1.20 21.99
CA ALA A 224 5.87 0.19 22.85
C ALA A 224 7.16 -0.37 22.21
N PRO A 225 8.07 -0.95 23.01
CA PRO A 225 9.31 -1.53 22.50
C PRO A 225 9.06 -2.60 21.44
N LEU A 226 9.82 -2.56 20.35
CA LEU A 226 9.68 -3.49 19.23
C LEU A 226 9.74 -4.97 19.66
N SER A 227 10.56 -5.31 20.66
CA SER A 227 10.67 -6.68 21.19
C SER A 227 9.38 -7.19 21.83
N GLU A 228 8.66 -6.32 22.54
CA GLU A 228 7.34 -6.63 23.08
C GLU A 228 6.32 -6.81 21.96
N MET A 229 6.31 -5.86 21.02
CA MET A 229 5.38 -5.88 19.89
C MET A 229 5.54 -7.14 19.04
N LYS A 230 6.78 -7.54 18.71
CA LYS A 230 7.07 -8.78 17.99
C LYS A 230 6.50 -10.01 18.67
N LYS A 231 6.63 -10.10 20.00
CA LYS A 231 6.06 -11.21 20.76
C LYS A 231 4.53 -11.26 20.64
N ARG A 232 3.86 -10.12 20.76
CA ARG A 232 2.39 -10.03 20.65
C ARG A 232 1.88 -10.34 19.25
N VAL A 233 2.61 -9.91 18.22
CA VAL A 233 2.28 -10.19 16.83
C VAL A 233 2.46 -11.68 16.51
N GLU A 234 3.48 -12.35 17.06
CA GLU A 234 3.60 -13.81 16.93
C GLU A 234 2.46 -14.56 17.63
N GLU A 235 1.97 -14.06 18.78
CA GLU A 235 0.77 -14.60 19.44
C GLU A 235 -0.48 -14.41 18.53
N LEU A 236 -0.59 -13.28 17.85
CA LEU A 236 -1.67 -12.97 16.90
C LEU A 236 -1.63 -13.87 15.66
N ARG A 237 -0.44 -14.12 15.10
CA ARG A 237 -0.24 -15.02 13.96
C ARG A 237 -0.65 -16.45 14.31
N ARG A 238 -0.25 -16.92 15.50
CA ARG A 238 -0.60 -18.27 15.99
C ARG A 238 -2.07 -18.44 16.35
N SER A 239 -2.81 -17.35 16.58
CA SER A 239 -4.26 -17.41 16.83
C SER A 239 -5.11 -17.56 15.57
N GLY A 240 -4.49 -17.70 14.39
CA GLY A 240 -5.19 -17.89 13.12
C GLY A 240 -5.58 -16.60 12.41
N VAL A 241 -4.94 -15.47 12.74
CA VAL A 241 -5.02 -14.27 11.90
C VAL A 241 -4.14 -14.49 10.67
N ASN A 242 -4.69 -14.28 9.47
CA ASN A 242 -4.00 -14.59 8.21
C ASN A 242 -3.02 -13.48 7.78
N SER A 243 -3.28 -12.22 8.17
CA SER A 243 -2.44 -11.09 7.80
C SER A 243 -2.50 -9.91 8.77
N PHE A 244 -1.36 -9.26 8.98
CA PHE A 244 -1.22 -7.98 9.68
C PHE A 244 -0.44 -7.00 8.81
N ILE A 245 -1.13 -5.97 8.33
CA ILE A 245 -0.63 -4.95 7.41
C ILE A 245 -0.53 -3.63 8.14
N LEU A 246 0.58 -2.93 7.97
CA LEU A 246 0.82 -1.61 8.54
C LEU A 246 0.84 -0.55 7.46
N VAL A 247 0.19 0.57 7.75
CA VAL A 247 0.12 1.74 6.89
C VAL A 247 0.62 2.94 7.68
N GLY A 248 1.73 3.53 7.25
CA GLY A 248 2.27 4.71 7.90
C GLY A 248 1.41 5.95 7.64
N LEU A 249 1.07 6.69 8.69
CA LEU A 249 0.45 8.01 8.60
C LEU A 249 1.41 9.07 8.05
N GLU A 250 1.00 10.35 7.99
CA GLU A 250 1.77 11.36 7.25
C GLU A 250 3.16 11.65 7.85
N ARG A 251 3.34 11.43 9.16
CA ARG A 251 4.51 11.87 9.93
C ARG A 251 5.15 10.77 10.78
N VAL A 252 5.28 9.57 10.23
CA VAL A 252 5.92 8.45 10.96
C VAL A 252 7.44 8.53 10.88
N GLN A 253 8.09 8.67 12.03
CA GLN A 253 9.53 8.46 12.15
C GLN A 253 9.82 6.96 12.31
N ASN A 254 10.92 6.48 11.71
CA ASN A 254 11.36 5.08 11.81
C ASN A 254 10.28 4.03 11.48
N PHE A 255 9.41 4.32 10.51
CA PHE A 255 8.35 3.38 10.09
C PHE A 255 8.89 1.98 9.72
N GLU A 256 10.14 1.91 9.24
CA GLU A 256 10.82 0.64 8.93
C GLU A 256 10.89 -0.32 10.13
N GLU A 257 10.95 0.19 11.36
CA GLU A 257 10.89 -0.65 12.57
C GLU A 257 9.51 -1.29 12.74
N ALA A 258 8.44 -0.53 12.50
CA ALA A 258 7.08 -1.03 12.57
C ALA A 258 6.82 -2.08 11.48
N LEU A 259 7.36 -1.89 10.27
CA LEU A 259 7.22 -2.86 9.17
C LEU A 259 7.75 -4.25 9.50
N MET A 260 8.71 -4.39 10.43
CA MET A 260 9.17 -5.70 10.91
C MET A 260 8.10 -6.50 11.67
N LEU A 261 6.95 -5.91 11.95
CA LEU A 261 5.79 -6.56 12.54
C LEU A 261 4.82 -7.11 11.50
N GLU A 262 4.92 -6.70 10.23
CA GLU A 262 3.99 -7.18 9.20
C GLU A 262 4.15 -8.68 8.93
N PHE A 263 3.04 -9.34 8.63
CA PHE A 263 3.05 -10.71 8.11
C PHE A 263 1.83 -10.94 7.21
N GLY A 264 1.90 -11.94 6.34
CA GLY A 264 0.75 -12.38 5.55
C GLY A 264 0.51 -11.58 4.26
N ARG A 265 1.22 -10.48 4.03
CA ARG A 265 1.38 -9.90 2.67
C ARG A 265 2.08 -10.92 1.76
N GLY A 266 1.67 -11.01 0.51
CA GLY A 266 2.11 -12.05 -0.43
C GLY A 266 3.60 -11.96 -0.85
N PHE A 267 3.99 -12.75 -1.86
CA PHE A 267 5.38 -12.94 -2.31
C PHE A 267 6.00 -11.78 -3.13
N ARG A 268 5.44 -10.57 -3.09
CA ARG A 268 5.95 -9.44 -3.91
C ARG A 268 6.95 -8.58 -3.14
N TYR A 269 7.83 -7.88 -3.86
CA TYR A 269 8.61 -6.78 -3.29
C TYR A 269 7.66 -5.67 -2.86
N THR A 270 7.26 -5.71 -1.60
CA THR A 270 6.26 -4.80 -1.05
C THR A 270 6.90 -3.48 -0.67
N ARG A 271 6.55 -2.41 -1.38
CA ARG A 271 6.84 -1.05 -0.94
C ARG A 271 6.09 -0.78 0.38
N PRO A 272 6.69 -0.05 1.33
CA PRO A 272 5.98 0.41 2.53
C PRO A 272 4.71 1.19 2.18
N LEU A 273 3.58 0.77 2.74
CA LEU A 273 2.30 1.45 2.54
C LEU A 273 2.24 2.70 3.42
N ARG A 274 1.89 3.83 2.82
CA ARG A 274 1.77 5.12 3.54
C ARG A 274 0.55 5.90 3.07
N LEU A 275 -0.03 6.68 3.97
CA LEU A 275 -1.23 7.51 3.71
C LEU A 275 -1.05 8.47 2.52
N ASN A 276 0.18 8.96 2.33
CA ASN A 276 0.55 9.89 1.26
C ASN A 276 0.69 9.24 -0.11
N VAL A 277 0.61 7.90 -0.22
CA VAL A 277 0.56 7.22 -1.51
C VAL A 277 -0.77 7.57 -2.19
N MET A 278 -0.69 8.00 -3.45
CA MET A 278 -1.86 8.49 -4.20
C MET A 278 -2.97 7.44 -4.29
N ASP A 279 -2.61 6.21 -4.64
CA ASP A 279 -3.54 5.08 -4.88
C ASP A 279 -3.50 4.04 -3.74
N LEU A 280 -3.29 4.47 -2.49
CA LEU A 280 -3.21 3.57 -1.33
C LEU A 280 -4.41 2.62 -1.21
N ASP A 281 -5.62 3.08 -1.52
CA ASP A 281 -6.82 2.26 -1.49
C ASP A 281 -6.75 1.08 -2.48
N TYR A 282 -6.17 1.30 -3.65
CA TYR A 282 -5.95 0.25 -4.64
C TYR A 282 -4.87 -0.73 -4.21
N GLU A 283 -3.76 -0.24 -3.67
CA GLU A 283 -2.67 -1.08 -3.17
C GLU A 283 -3.19 -2.01 -2.05
N LEU A 284 -3.91 -1.47 -1.06
CA LEU A 284 -4.48 -2.27 0.02
C LEU A 284 -5.50 -3.30 -0.47
N MET A 285 -6.28 -2.94 -1.49
CA MET A 285 -7.24 -3.84 -2.11
C MET A 285 -6.55 -4.97 -2.88
N GLU A 286 -5.43 -4.70 -3.56
CA GLU A 286 -4.63 -5.75 -4.20
C GLU A 286 -3.99 -6.67 -3.17
N GLU A 287 -3.50 -6.15 -2.05
CA GLU A 287 -3.02 -6.98 -0.94
C GLU A 287 -4.14 -7.87 -0.38
N LEU A 288 -5.35 -7.33 -0.21
CA LEU A 288 -6.51 -8.09 0.25
C LEU A 288 -6.95 -9.17 -0.76
N ASP A 289 -6.94 -8.86 -2.06
CA ASP A 289 -7.20 -9.82 -3.15
C ASP A 289 -6.20 -10.98 -3.09
N ASN A 290 -4.90 -10.69 -2.97
CA ASN A 290 -3.88 -11.72 -2.85
C ASN A 290 -4.06 -12.61 -1.61
N ILE A 291 -4.46 -12.02 -0.47
CA ILE A 291 -4.73 -12.78 0.75
C ILE A 291 -5.95 -13.68 0.54
N ALA A 292 -7.06 -13.16 -0.01
CA ALA A 292 -8.25 -13.98 -0.25
C ALA A 292 -7.98 -15.11 -1.26
N GLU A 293 -7.22 -14.86 -2.32
CA GLU A 293 -6.83 -15.88 -3.29
C GLU A 293 -6.01 -17.00 -2.64
N ARG A 294 -5.07 -16.64 -1.75
CA ARG A 294 -4.27 -17.62 -1.02
C ARG A 294 -5.10 -18.43 -0.05
N GLU A 295 -5.88 -17.77 0.80
CA GLU A 295 -6.57 -18.42 1.92
C GLU A 295 -7.86 -19.13 1.49
N CYS A 296 -8.65 -18.52 0.60
CA CYS A 296 -9.91 -19.13 0.13
C CYS A 296 -9.69 -20.11 -1.02
N CYS A 297 -8.84 -19.75 -1.99
CA CYS A 297 -8.65 -20.51 -3.22
C CYS A 297 -7.40 -21.39 -3.26
N GLY A 298 -6.50 -21.28 -2.28
CA GLY A 298 -5.23 -22.01 -2.30
C GLY A 298 -4.31 -21.53 -3.44
N VAL A 299 -4.51 -20.32 -3.93
CA VAL A 299 -3.72 -19.72 -5.02
C VAL A 299 -2.65 -18.83 -4.39
N PRO A 300 -1.38 -19.28 -4.30
CA PRO A 300 -0.35 -18.55 -3.57
C PRO A 300 0.03 -17.22 -4.24
N CYS A 301 -0.14 -17.13 -5.57
CA CYS A 301 0.20 -15.95 -6.36
C CYS A 301 -0.82 -15.76 -7.48
N LYS A 302 -1.39 -14.54 -7.59
CA LYS A 302 -2.17 -14.11 -8.75
C LYS A 302 -1.33 -13.17 -9.61
N CYS A 303 -1.12 -13.55 -10.87
CA CYS A 303 -0.49 -12.68 -11.87
C CYS A 303 -1.55 -11.72 -12.42
N THR A 304 -1.80 -10.63 -11.69
CA THR A 304 -2.50 -9.46 -12.25
C THR A 304 -1.58 -8.78 -13.26
N GLY A 305 -2.09 -8.42 -14.44
CA GLY A 305 -1.34 -7.60 -15.38
C GLY A 305 -0.93 -6.28 -14.74
N THR A 306 0.19 -5.69 -15.15
CA THR A 306 0.62 -4.39 -14.63
C THR A 306 -0.48 -3.36 -14.84
N ARG A 307 -0.85 -2.64 -13.77
CA ARG A 307 -1.79 -1.51 -13.86
C ARG A 307 -1.31 -0.56 -14.95
N GLY A 308 -2.21 -0.14 -15.83
CA GLY A 308 -1.90 0.89 -16.82
C GLY A 308 -1.50 2.20 -16.13
N ASP A 309 -0.50 2.89 -16.67
CA ASP A 309 -0.05 4.17 -16.12
C ASP A 309 -1.22 5.14 -15.98
N ARG A 310 -1.25 5.88 -14.88
CA ARG A 310 -2.24 6.94 -14.70
C ARG A 310 -2.08 7.95 -15.83
N GLY A 311 -3.20 8.36 -16.44
CA GLY A 311 -3.20 9.42 -17.43
C GLY A 311 -2.49 10.67 -16.91
N ALA A 312 -1.79 11.37 -17.81
CA ALA A 312 -1.04 12.58 -17.45
C ALA A 312 -1.94 13.60 -16.73
N VAL A 313 -1.35 14.35 -15.78
CA VAL A 313 -2.05 15.46 -15.12
C VAL A 313 -2.53 16.44 -16.20
N GLY A 314 -3.80 16.84 -16.13
CA GLY A 314 -4.35 17.82 -17.08
C GLY A 314 -3.52 19.10 -17.08
N LEU A 315 -3.36 19.71 -18.25
CA LEU A 315 -2.62 20.97 -18.39
C LEU A 315 -3.24 22.04 -17.46
N PRO A 316 -2.42 22.83 -16.73
CA PRO A 316 -2.92 23.97 -15.99
C PRO A 316 -3.75 24.88 -16.89
N GLY A 317 -4.88 25.37 -16.38
CA GLY A 317 -5.71 26.34 -17.11
C GLY A 317 -4.87 27.57 -17.49
N SER A 318 -5.12 28.13 -18.67
CA SER A 318 -4.45 29.36 -19.08
C SER A 318 -4.72 30.48 -18.08
N LYS A 319 -3.66 31.20 -17.68
CA LYS A 319 -3.81 32.40 -16.84
C LYS A 319 -4.73 33.38 -17.56
N GLY A 320 -5.74 33.89 -16.86
CA GLY A 320 -6.62 34.93 -17.39
C GLY A 320 -5.82 36.14 -17.91
N SER A 321 -6.35 36.81 -18.93
CA SER A 321 -5.73 38.02 -19.48
C SER A 321 -5.52 39.08 -18.38
N PRO A 322 -4.44 39.89 -18.45
CA PRO A 322 -4.29 41.05 -17.57
C PRO A 322 -5.53 41.95 -17.66
N GLY A 323 -6.02 42.44 -16.53
CA GLY A 323 -7.10 43.42 -16.51
C GLY A 323 -6.72 44.68 -17.30
N PHE A 324 -7.69 45.30 -17.96
CA PHE A 324 -7.48 46.55 -18.69
C PHE A 324 -6.90 47.62 -17.75
N SER A 325 -5.89 48.35 -18.22
CA SER A 325 -5.29 49.47 -17.51
C SER A 325 -6.34 50.55 -17.22
N GLY A 326 -6.42 51.00 -15.96
CA GLY A 326 -7.35 52.05 -15.54
C GLY A 326 -7.11 53.36 -16.31
N SER A 327 -8.19 54.08 -16.61
CA SER A 327 -8.12 55.37 -17.31
C SER A 327 -7.29 56.38 -16.50
N PRO A 328 -6.37 57.13 -17.14
CA PRO A 328 -5.64 58.22 -16.47
C PRO A 328 -6.61 59.22 -15.82
N GLY A 329 -6.31 59.62 -14.58
CA GLY A 329 -7.11 60.62 -13.87
C GLY A 329 -7.06 61.99 -14.56
N HIS A 330 -8.18 62.69 -14.58
CA HIS A 330 -8.27 64.03 -15.17
C HIS A 330 -7.30 64.99 -14.45
N PRO A 331 -6.50 65.79 -15.17
CA PRO A 331 -5.66 66.83 -14.58
C PRO A 331 -6.51 67.83 -13.76
N GLY A 332 -6.05 68.17 -12.55
CA GLY A 332 -6.75 69.13 -11.69
C GLY A 332 -6.59 70.57 -12.18
N ASP A 333 -7.65 71.36 -12.02
CA ASP A 333 -7.69 72.76 -12.42
C ASP A 333 -6.66 73.61 -11.66
N GLU A 334 -5.95 74.48 -12.38
CA GLU A 334 -4.87 75.32 -11.88
C GLU A 334 -5.44 76.48 -11.02
N GLY A 335 -4.93 76.63 -9.79
CA GLY A 335 -5.40 77.64 -8.84
C GLY A 335 -4.93 79.05 -9.17
N GLY A 336 -5.86 80.03 -9.18
CA GLY A 336 -5.57 81.43 -9.49
C GLY A 336 -4.70 82.17 -8.43
N PRO A 337 -4.02 83.27 -8.79
CA PRO A 337 -3.08 83.97 -7.90
C PRO A 337 -3.78 84.72 -6.76
N GLY A 338 -3.23 84.64 -5.53
CA GLY A 338 -3.72 85.34 -4.35
C GLY A 338 -3.25 86.79 -4.21
N GLU A 339 -4.11 87.65 -3.67
CA GLU A 339 -3.82 89.08 -3.42
C GLU A 339 -2.92 89.32 -2.18
N ARG A 340 -2.15 90.40 -2.22
CA ARG A 340 -1.09 90.76 -1.26
C ARG A 340 -1.66 91.46 -0.01
N GLY A 341 -1.39 90.92 1.18
CA GLY A 341 -1.66 91.58 2.47
C GLY A 341 -0.50 92.48 2.99
N PRO A 342 -0.79 93.52 3.81
CA PRO A 342 0.19 94.52 4.29
C PRO A 342 1.05 94.08 5.50
N PRO A 343 2.16 94.80 5.82
CA PRO A 343 3.25 94.30 6.67
C PRO A 343 3.23 94.71 8.17
N GLY A 344 3.91 93.90 9.01
CA GLY A 344 4.38 94.17 10.39
C GLY A 344 3.81 93.16 11.43
N VAL A 345 4.50 92.64 12.46
CA VAL A 345 5.72 92.98 13.21
C VAL A 345 6.36 91.72 13.84
N ASN A 346 7.64 91.81 14.25
CA ASN A 346 8.47 90.72 14.81
C ASN A 346 7.99 90.15 16.16
N GLY A 347 8.09 88.83 16.32
CA GLY A 347 7.95 88.07 17.56
C GLY A 347 8.82 86.80 17.54
N THR A 348 9.31 86.41 18.71
CA THR A 348 10.53 85.63 18.98
C THR A 348 10.58 84.16 18.54
N GLN A 349 11.82 83.73 18.27
CA GLN A 349 12.29 82.39 17.93
C GLN A 349 11.87 81.28 18.91
N GLY A 350 11.36 80.18 18.36
CA GLY A 350 11.38 78.85 18.96
C GLY A 350 11.76 77.83 17.88
N PHE A 351 12.86 77.09 18.07
CA PHE A 351 13.24 75.98 17.19
C PHE A 351 12.32 74.79 17.47
N GLN A 352 11.58 74.34 16.44
CA GLN A 352 10.81 73.09 16.50
C GLN A 352 11.41 72.09 15.52
N GLY A 353 11.68 70.89 16.02
CA GLY A 353 12.64 69.92 15.47
C GLY A 353 12.28 69.30 14.12
N CYS A 354 13.28 68.64 13.55
CA CYS A 354 13.23 67.94 12.27
C CYS A 354 12.05 66.95 12.20
N PRO A 355 11.15 67.07 11.20
CA PRO A 355 10.17 66.04 10.90
C PRO A 355 10.86 64.73 10.52
N GLY A 356 10.43 63.62 11.15
CA GLY A 356 11.03 62.29 10.96
C GLY A 356 10.99 61.79 9.51
N GLN A 357 11.99 60.99 9.15
CA GLN A 357 12.10 60.39 7.82
C GLN A 357 10.91 59.47 7.53
N ARG A 358 10.28 59.68 6.37
CA ARG A 358 9.23 58.80 5.84
C ARG A 358 9.82 57.40 5.62
N GLY A 359 9.17 56.38 6.18
CA GLY A 359 9.61 54.99 6.11
C GLY A 359 9.78 54.47 4.68
N LEU A 360 10.77 53.59 4.48
CA LEU A 360 11.09 52.97 3.21
C LEU A 360 9.92 52.09 2.74
N LYS A 361 9.47 52.29 1.50
CA LYS A 361 8.50 51.42 0.83
C LYS A 361 9.09 50.01 0.73
N GLY A 362 8.35 49.00 1.17
CA GLY A 362 8.80 47.59 1.19
C GLY A 362 9.28 47.10 -0.18
N SER A 363 10.29 46.24 -0.18
CA SER A 363 10.88 45.66 -1.39
C SER A 363 9.87 44.81 -2.16
N ARG A 364 9.93 44.90 -3.49
CA ARG A 364 9.20 44.01 -4.41
C ARG A 364 9.59 42.56 -4.09
N GLY A 365 8.61 41.66 -3.95
CA GLY A 365 8.87 40.25 -3.69
C GLY A 365 9.77 39.62 -4.77
N PHE A 366 10.61 38.66 -4.35
CA PHE A 366 11.54 37.97 -5.23
C PHE A 366 10.79 37.25 -6.37
N SER A 367 11.23 37.43 -7.61
CA SER A 367 10.80 36.54 -8.71
C SER A 367 11.34 35.14 -8.41
N GLY A 368 10.50 34.11 -8.59
CA GLY A 368 10.91 32.72 -8.39
C GLY A 368 12.13 32.36 -9.23
N GLU A 369 12.99 31.50 -8.69
CA GLU A 369 14.18 31.00 -9.39
C GLU A 369 13.77 30.31 -10.70
N LYS A 370 14.50 30.63 -11.78
CA LYS A 370 14.38 29.92 -13.05
C LYS A 370 14.85 28.48 -12.82
N GLY A 371 14.04 27.50 -13.21
CA GLY A 371 14.38 26.08 -13.05
C GLY A 371 15.73 25.72 -13.66
N GLU A 372 16.41 24.77 -13.02
CA GLU A 372 17.72 24.27 -13.42
C GLU A 372 17.72 23.75 -14.87
N LEU A 373 18.85 23.91 -15.56
CA LEU A 373 19.04 23.35 -16.90
C LEU A 373 18.99 21.82 -16.81
N GLY A 374 18.21 21.17 -17.67
CA GLY A 374 18.14 19.70 -17.71
C GLY A 374 19.53 19.08 -17.93
N GLU A 375 19.75 17.92 -17.32
CA GLU A 375 21.00 17.17 -17.45
C GLU A 375 21.31 16.87 -18.93
N ILE A 376 22.59 17.02 -19.29
CA ILE A 376 23.08 16.72 -20.64
C ILE A 376 22.94 15.21 -20.85
N GLY A 377 22.24 14.82 -21.92
CA GLY A 377 22.08 13.42 -22.30
C GLY A 377 23.43 12.75 -22.51
N LEU A 378 23.60 11.56 -21.94
CA LEU A 378 24.79 10.75 -22.16
C LEU A 378 24.82 10.27 -23.62
N ASP A 379 25.89 10.62 -24.33
CA ASP A 379 26.15 10.09 -25.67
C ASP A 379 26.29 8.56 -25.61
N GLY A 380 25.67 7.89 -26.59
CA GLY A 380 25.69 6.44 -26.71
C GLY A 380 27.11 5.90 -26.85
N ILE A 381 27.44 4.90 -26.03
CA ILE A 381 28.65 4.10 -26.19
C ILE A 381 28.59 3.34 -27.52
N ASN A 382 29.58 3.52 -28.38
CA ASN A 382 29.83 2.60 -29.48
C ASN A 382 30.56 1.38 -28.92
N GLY A 383 29.94 0.19 -29.01
CA GLY A 383 30.49 -1.10 -28.62
C GLY A 383 29.43 -2.19 -28.58
#